data_AF-A0A814R6W1-F1
#
_entry.id   AF-A0A814R6W1-F1
#
_cell.length_a   1.000
_cell.length_b   1.000
_cell.length_c   1.000
_cell.angle_alpha   90.00
_cell.angle_beta   90.00
_cell.angle_gamma   90.00
#
_symmetry.space_group_name_H-M   'P 1'
#
loop_
_entity.id
_entity.type
_entity.pdbx_description
1 polymer ?
#
loop_
_entity_poly.entity_id
_entity_poly.type
_entity_poly.pdbx_seq_one_letter_code
_entity_poly.pdbx_strand_id
1 'polypeptide(L)'
;MVQKRKLSVNLAYVQQQQQEEEGSENPSTPSILTPSKAKYFRRQFSEQNFAIQKKTMVQKRKLSVNLDYVQQQQQQEEEGSENPPTPSILTPSKAKYFRRQFSEQNFDEEITINRIDDEEKEQIKKPLLLLIDGIEKLPYKIADINLAELGRKALSMAEAEMPGVMRLRKIYAPKKPLKGVRLAGCLHVTAQTGVMIETFRALGAEVQWSSCNPLSTQDHIAAALVKAGVPIYAWKGETEEEKLWCIDQTIYFADGQPLNAILDDGCNLVRVIHEKYLHLTSVIHGSSEETTAGITKLRKLFKANKLKIPIINVNECVTKSKFDNNYGCGESLIDGIKRATDVMIGGKVVVIVGYGHVGKGCAKSLSGHGARVIITEIDPICALQAAMDGYEVMTMAEACKIGQIFVSATGSTGLIRGEHIMEMRDMAILCNIGSGQTEIDVVWLKANAIKIENIKPQVDIYHLSNGRAIILPADGRVVNLSCAHGNPSFVMSNSFSNQILAQIELFTKKGQYAIGIHTLPKILDEEVAMAHLDYLGVKLDKLTPTQSAYVDLEPSGPFKPDYYRY
;
A
#
# COMPACT_ATOMS: atom_id res chain seq x y z
N MET A 1 32.44 -13.13 -5.89
CA MET A 1 32.65 -12.55 -7.25
C MET A 1 31.60 -11.51 -7.63
N VAL A 2 30.31 -11.74 -7.38
CA VAL A 2 29.21 -10.80 -7.74
C VAL A 2 29.34 -9.42 -7.07
N GLN A 3 29.75 -9.34 -5.80
CA GLN A 3 30.01 -8.06 -5.11
C GLN A 3 31.23 -7.30 -5.67
N LYS A 4 32.29 -8.00 -6.09
CA LYS A 4 33.44 -7.37 -6.77
C LYS A 4 33.02 -6.77 -8.13
N ARG A 5 32.11 -7.43 -8.86
CA ARG A 5 31.52 -6.91 -10.11
C ARG A 5 30.62 -5.69 -9.87
N LYS A 6 29.80 -5.66 -8.80
CA LYS A 6 28.98 -4.49 -8.45
C LYS A 6 29.82 -3.26 -8.07
N LEU A 7 30.94 -3.45 -7.38
CA LEU A 7 31.87 -2.36 -7.02
C LEU A 7 32.62 -1.77 -8.24
N SER A 8 32.96 -2.61 -9.22
CA SER A 8 33.63 -2.15 -10.44
C SER A 8 32.68 -1.42 -11.40
N VAL A 9 31.40 -1.80 -11.45
CA VAL A 9 30.36 -1.09 -12.20
C VAL A 9 30.05 0.29 -11.58
N ASN A 10 30.00 0.39 -10.25
CA ASN A 10 29.78 1.67 -9.57
C ASN A 10 30.98 2.62 -9.69
N LEU A 11 32.21 2.11 -9.75
CA LEU A 11 33.40 2.96 -9.99
C LEU A 11 33.40 3.53 -11.41
N ALA A 12 33.02 2.72 -12.40
CA ALA A 12 32.93 3.16 -13.80
C ALA A 12 31.83 4.23 -13.99
N TYR A 13 30.69 4.09 -13.31
CA TYR A 13 29.60 5.06 -13.35
C TYR A 13 29.99 6.42 -12.74
N VAL A 14 30.74 6.42 -11.64
CA VAL A 14 31.21 7.66 -10.98
C VAL A 14 32.30 8.36 -11.79
N GLN A 15 33.18 7.60 -12.45
CA GLN A 15 34.20 8.16 -13.35
C GLN A 15 33.60 8.76 -14.62
N GLN A 16 32.51 8.17 -15.13
CA GLN A 16 31.77 8.70 -16.28
C GLN A 16 31.06 10.02 -15.96
N GLN A 17 30.47 10.15 -14.75
CA GLN A 17 29.84 11.39 -14.28
C GLN A 17 30.86 12.54 -14.09
N GLN A 18 32.09 12.22 -13.65
CA GLN A 18 33.15 13.23 -13.49
C GLN A 18 33.67 13.78 -14.83
N GLN A 19 33.69 12.97 -15.89
CA GLN A 19 34.09 13.42 -17.23
C GLN A 19 33.01 14.26 -17.93
N GLU A 20 31.73 14.06 -17.58
CA GLU A 20 30.62 14.86 -18.12
C GLU A 20 30.51 16.25 -17.47
N GLU A 21 30.99 16.43 -16.23
CA GLU A 21 31.00 17.72 -15.52
C GLU A 21 32.19 18.63 -15.89
N GLU A 22 33.31 18.08 -16.38
CA GLU A 22 34.48 18.87 -16.82
C GLU A 22 34.34 19.44 -18.24
N GLY A 23 33.24 19.14 -18.96
CA GLY A 23 33.06 19.48 -20.38
C GLY A 23 32.08 20.60 -20.72
N SER A 24 31.43 21.26 -19.75
CA SER A 24 30.42 22.30 -20.05
C SER A 24 30.81 23.68 -19.50
N GLU A 25 31.36 24.54 -20.35
CA GLU A 25 31.45 25.98 -20.11
C GLU A 25 30.10 26.64 -20.42
N ASN A 26 29.31 26.99 -19.40
CA ASN A 26 28.56 28.26 -19.37
C ASN A 26 28.07 28.61 -17.94
N PRO A 27 28.20 29.86 -17.46
CA PRO A 27 28.07 30.19 -16.04
C PRO A 27 26.72 30.87 -15.72
N SER A 28 25.86 30.20 -14.95
CA SER A 28 24.86 30.89 -14.12
C SER A 28 24.18 29.96 -13.11
N THR A 29 24.86 29.63 -12.00
CA THR A 29 24.26 29.43 -10.66
C THR A 29 25.34 29.18 -9.60
N PRO A 30 25.28 29.77 -8.39
CA PRO A 30 26.32 29.59 -7.38
C PRO A 30 26.06 28.33 -6.53
N SER A 31 26.97 27.36 -6.64
CA SER A 31 27.15 26.27 -5.67
C SER A 31 28.17 26.66 -4.61
N ILE A 32 27.82 26.64 -3.32
CA ILE A 32 28.84 26.56 -2.25
C ILE A 32 28.39 25.54 -1.20
N LEU A 33 28.90 24.31 -1.31
CA LEU A 33 29.05 23.38 -0.20
C LEU A 33 30.31 23.79 0.58
N THR A 34 30.15 24.20 1.84
CA THR A 34 31.29 24.61 2.68
C THR A 34 32.24 23.44 2.97
N PRO A 35 33.56 23.68 3.13
CA PRO A 35 34.57 22.65 3.43
C PRO A 35 34.25 21.75 4.64
N SER A 36 33.44 22.25 5.57
CA SER A 36 32.92 21.53 6.74
C SER A 36 31.97 20.37 6.38
N LYS A 37 31.12 20.52 5.35
CA LYS A 37 30.20 19.46 4.91
C LYS A 37 30.92 18.36 4.13
N ALA A 38 31.92 18.69 3.32
CA ALA A 38 32.74 17.70 2.63
C ALA A 38 33.55 16.82 3.60
N LYS A 39 34.03 17.40 4.72
CA LYS A 39 34.72 16.67 5.79
C LYS A 39 33.78 15.72 6.56
N TYR A 40 32.52 16.11 6.76
CA TYR A 40 31.48 15.26 7.35
C TYR A 40 31.17 14.03 6.50
N PHE A 41 30.98 14.20 5.19
CA PHE A 41 30.71 13.07 4.27
C PHE A 41 31.89 12.11 4.13
N ARG A 42 33.14 12.60 4.08
CA ARG A 42 34.33 11.72 4.06
C ARG A 42 34.46 10.88 5.33
N ARG A 43 34.10 11.45 6.49
CA ARG A 43 34.14 10.75 7.77
C ARG A 43 33.05 9.66 7.87
N GLN A 44 31.82 9.97 7.45
CA GLN A 44 30.72 9.00 7.36
C GLN A 44 31.03 7.84 6.41
N PHE A 45 31.68 8.12 5.27
CA PHE A 45 32.07 7.09 4.29
C PHE A 45 33.20 6.18 4.81
N SER A 46 34.13 6.74 5.59
CA SER A 46 35.20 5.97 6.26
C SER A 46 34.65 5.09 7.39
N GLU A 47 33.72 5.61 8.19
CA GLU A 47 33.08 4.88 9.30
C GLU A 47 32.19 3.74 8.79
N GLN A 48 31.45 3.93 7.70
CA GLN A 48 30.67 2.86 7.04
C GLN A 48 31.57 1.77 6.44
N ASN A 49 32.68 2.14 5.80
CA ASN A 49 33.63 1.16 5.25
C ASN A 49 34.31 0.33 6.37
N PHE A 50 34.64 0.96 7.50
CA PHE A 50 35.19 0.26 8.66
C PHE A 50 34.16 -0.70 9.29
N ALA A 51 32.90 -0.29 9.39
CA ALA A 51 31.81 -1.14 9.89
C ALA A 51 31.54 -2.35 8.97
N ILE A 52 31.61 -2.17 7.65
CA ILE A 52 31.46 -3.25 6.66
C ILE A 52 32.65 -4.22 6.74
N GLN A 53 33.88 -3.71 6.84
CA GLN A 53 35.08 -4.56 6.99
C GLN A 53 35.04 -5.35 8.31
N LYS A 54 34.60 -4.75 9.41
CA LYS A 54 34.47 -5.42 10.72
C LYS A 54 33.39 -6.51 10.69
N LYS A 55 32.22 -6.26 10.09
CA LYS A 55 31.18 -7.28 9.89
C LYS A 55 31.67 -8.44 9.01
N THR A 56 32.41 -8.13 7.94
CA THR A 56 32.97 -9.14 7.04
C THR A 56 34.07 -9.98 7.72
N MET A 57 34.89 -9.38 8.59
CA MET A 57 35.89 -10.12 9.40
C MET A 57 35.25 -11.03 10.44
N VAL A 58 34.20 -10.57 11.11
CA VAL A 58 33.46 -11.39 12.09
C VAL A 58 32.77 -12.57 11.40
N GLN A 59 32.17 -12.37 10.21
CA GLN A 59 31.60 -13.46 9.41
C GLN A 59 32.67 -14.43 8.89
N LYS A 60 33.84 -13.94 8.46
CA LYS A 60 34.96 -14.81 8.07
C LYS A 60 35.51 -15.64 9.23
N ARG A 61 35.62 -15.07 10.44
CA ARG A 61 36.01 -15.81 11.66
C ARG A 61 34.99 -16.88 12.06
N LYS A 62 33.69 -16.59 11.92
CA LYS A 62 32.64 -17.59 12.20
C LYS A 62 32.65 -18.74 11.18
N LEU A 63 32.93 -18.46 9.92
CA LEU A 63 33.08 -19.48 8.88
C LEU A 63 34.38 -20.30 9.03
N SER A 64 35.50 -19.69 9.44
CA SER A 64 36.75 -20.42 9.63
C SER A 64 36.70 -21.37 10.84
N VAL A 65 36.07 -20.96 11.94
CA VAL A 65 35.90 -21.82 13.13
C VAL A 65 35.05 -23.07 12.83
N ASN A 66 34.03 -22.95 11.98
CA ASN A 66 33.23 -24.10 11.54
C ASN A 66 33.96 -25.01 10.54
N LEU A 67 34.88 -24.48 9.74
CA LEU A 67 35.68 -25.26 8.81
C LEU A 67 36.81 -26.01 9.51
N ASP A 68 37.49 -25.38 10.47
CA ASP A 68 38.54 -26.03 11.27
C ASP A 68 37.96 -27.17 12.14
N TYR A 69 36.75 -27.01 12.68
CA TYR A 69 36.04 -28.05 13.43
C TYR A 69 35.67 -29.26 12.55
N VAL A 70 35.18 -29.01 11.34
CA VAL A 70 34.84 -30.08 10.38
C VAL A 70 36.09 -30.76 9.82
N GLN A 71 37.19 -30.02 9.61
CA GLN A 71 38.46 -30.59 9.16
C GLN A 71 39.17 -31.41 10.24
N GLN A 72 39.06 -31.01 11.52
CA GLN A 72 39.59 -31.80 12.64
C GLN A 72 38.82 -33.12 12.85
N GLN A 73 37.50 -33.14 12.59
CA GLN A 73 36.74 -34.39 12.62
C GLN A 73 37.04 -35.30 11.42
N GLN A 74 37.28 -34.74 10.23
CA GLN A 74 37.69 -35.53 9.05
C GLN A 74 39.11 -36.09 9.18
N GLN A 75 40.05 -35.37 9.82
CA GLN A 75 41.41 -35.86 10.03
C GLN A 75 41.51 -36.99 11.08
N GLN A 76 40.58 -37.06 12.04
CA GLN A 76 40.52 -38.17 13.00
C GLN A 76 39.91 -39.45 12.41
N GLU A 77 39.18 -39.37 11.29
CA GLU A 77 38.65 -40.54 10.57
C GLU A 77 39.61 -41.08 9.49
N GLU A 78 40.63 -40.31 9.07
CA GLU A 78 41.57 -40.70 8.00
C GLU A 78 42.93 -41.24 8.49
N GLU A 79 43.26 -41.20 9.79
CA GLU A 79 44.50 -41.79 10.35
C GLU A 79 44.43 -43.32 10.60
N GLY A 80 43.75 -44.05 9.71
CA GLY A 80 43.47 -45.47 9.87
C GLY A 80 43.58 -46.34 8.61
N SER A 81 44.44 -46.03 7.62
CA SER A 81 44.92 -47.05 6.67
C SER A 81 46.12 -46.60 5.83
N GLU A 82 47.19 -47.41 5.80
CA GLU A 82 48.41 -47.21 5.01
C GLU A 82 48.23 -47.61 3.53
N ASN A 83 48.52 -46.67 2.61
CA ASN A 83 49.26 -46.79 1.33
C ASN A 83 48.68 -45.90 0.21
N PRO A 84 49.49 -45.11 -0.51
CA PRO A 84 49.01 -44.25 -1.61
C PRO A 84 49.11 -44.94 -2.98
N PRO A 85 48.28 -44.53 -3.97
CA PRO A 85 48.91 -44.02 -5.19
C PRO A 85 48.22 -42.80 -5.85
N THR A 86 49.01 -42.22 -6.74
CA THR A 86 48.96 -41.02 -7.59
C THR A 86 47.70 -40.81 -8.48
N PRO A 87 47.53 -39.59 -9.06
CA PRO A 87 46.23 -39.05 -9.45
C PRO A 87 45.79 -39.48 -10.85
N SER A 88 44.52 -39.87 -11.00
CA SER A 88 43.86 -39.91 -12.29
C SER A 88 42.38 -39.50 -12.21
N ILE A 89 42.00 -38.78 -13.27
CA ILE A 89 40.75 -38.11 -13.59
C ILE A 89 39.52 -39.00 -13.31
N LEU A 90 38.52 -38.48 -12.57
CA LEU A 90 37.25 -39.17 -12.30
C LEU A 90 36.06 -38.48 -12.99
N THR A 91 35.37 -39.26 -13.81
CA THR A 91 34.19 -38.90 -14.61
C THR A 91 32.87 -39.03 -13.81
N PRO A 92 31.74 -38.51 -14.31
CA PRO A 92 30.48 -38.31 -13.56
C PRO A 92 29.73 -39.56 -13.06
N SER A 93 30.30 -40.76 -13.13
CA SER A 93 29.58 -42.03 -12.90
C SER A 93 29.69 -42.58 -11.47
N LYS A 94 30.54 -42.06 -10.59
CA LYS A 94 30.68 -42.53 -9.19
C LYS A 94 29.77 -41.82 -8.18
N ALA A 95 29.13 -40.71 -8.54
CA ALA A 95 28.20 -39.99 -7.66
C ALA A 95 26.87 -40.73 -7.40
N LYS A 96 26.60 -41.82 -8.13
CA LYS A 96 25.37 -42.62 -7.99
C LYS A 96 25.51 -43.79 -7.00
N TYR A 97 26.73 -44.14 -6.59
CA TYR A 97 26.99 -45.22 -5.63
C TYR A 97 26.84 -44.75 -4.16
N PHE A 98 27.26 -43.51 -3.85
CA PHE A 98 27.17 -42.95 -2.49
C PHE A 98 25.77 -42.49 -2.05
N ARG A 99 24.80 -42.39 -2.97
CA ARG A 99 23.41 -41.98 -2.64
C ARG A 99 22.52 -43.10 -2.12
N ARG A 100 23.01 -44.34 -2.05
CA ARG A 100 22.18 -45.52 -1.74
C ARG A 100 22.53 -46.21 -0.41
N GLN A 101 23.47 -45.68 0.38
CA GLN A 101 23.82 -46.22 1.70
C GLN A 101 23.44 -45.32 2.89
N PHE A 102 22.75 -44.20 2.67
CA PHE A 102 22.23 -43.34 3.76
C PHE A 102 20.75 -43.63 4.11
N SER A 103 20.24 -44.80 3.75
CA SER A 103 18.98 -45.32 4.29
C SER A 103 19.29 -46.58 5.08
N GLU A 104 18.90 -46.56 6.35
CA GLU A 104 19.01 -47.66 7.34
C GLU A 104 20.36 -47.74 8.07
N GLN A 105 20.45 -47.11 9.24
CA GLN A 105 20.98 -47.74 10.44
C GLN A 105 20.58 -46.97 11.71
N ASN A 106 19.95 -47.70 12.63
CA ASN A 106 19.68 -47.29 14.01
C ASN A 106 20.99 -47.11 14.76
N PHE A 107 21.14 -46.00 15.46
CA PHE A 107 22.08 -45.87 16.58
C PHE A 107 21.32 -45.31 17.78
N ASP A 108 20.95 -46.22 18.69
CA ASP A 108 20.73 -45.91 20.09
C ASP A 108 22.11 -45.71 20.73
N GLU A 109 22.55 -44.47 20.90
CA GLU A 109 23.60 -44.13 21.87
C GLU A 109 23.23 -42.83 22.59
N GLU A 110 23.05 -42.98 23.90
CA GLU A 110 22.72 -41.95 24.87
C GLU A 110 23.96 -41.07 25.12
N ILE A 111 24.16 -40.05 24.28
CA ILE A 111 25.20 -39.04 24.52
C ILE A 111 24.68 -38.05 25.57
N THR A 112 25.29 -38.10 26.75
CA THR A 112 25.04 -37.15 27.85
C THR A 112 25.50 -35.74 27.43
N ILE A 113 24.56 -34.88 27.03
CA ILE A 113 24.83 -33.46 26.75
C ILE A 113 24.96 -32.73 28.09
N ASN A 114 26.20 -32.62 28.59
CA ASN A 114 26.52 -31.69 29.66
C ASN A 114 27.17 -30.42 29.09
N ARG A 115 26.53 -29.28 29.37
CA ARG A 115 26.90 -27.88 29.08
C ARG A 115 26.58 -27.36 27.68
N ILE A 116 25.30 -27.07 27.49
CA ILE A 116 24.88 -25.91 26.69
C ILE A 116 24.29 -24.93 27.72
N ASP A 117 24.92 -23.76 27.86
CA ASP A 117 24.46 -22.71 28.75
C ASP A 117 23.04 -22.26 28.33
N ASP A 118 22.20 -21.91 29.30
CA ASP A 118 20.78 -21.66 29.04
C ASP A 118 20.54 -20.44 28.11
N GLU A 119 21.52 -19.56 27.95
CA GLU A 119 21.51 -18.48 26.93
C GLU A 119 21.64 -19.00 25.48
N GLU A 120 22.39 -20.07 25.23
CA GLU A 120 22.51 -20.67 23.89
C GLU A 120 21.24 -21.46 23.52
N LYS A 121 20.57 -22.07 24.51
CA LYS A 121 19.26 -22.70 24.31
C LYS A 121 18.17 -21.67 23.97
N GLU A 122 18.26 -20.44 24.50
CA GLU A 122 17.37 -19.33 24.10
C GLU A 122 17.66 -18.81 22.68
N GLN A 123 18.92 -18.79 22.24
CA GLN A 123 19.26 -18.40 20.88
C GLN A 123 18.78 -19.40 19.82
N ILE A 124 18.74 -20.70 20.16
CA ILE A 124 18.24 -21.77 19.28
C ILE A 124 16.70 -21.71 19.12
N LYS A 125 15.98 -20.96 19.97
CA LYS A 125 14.51 -20.73 19.83
C LYS A 125 14.14 -19.55 18.94
N LYS A 126 15.10 -18.76 18.43
CA LYS A 126 14.78 -17.68 17.48
C LYS A 126 14.49 -18.26 16.09
N PRO A 127 13.37 -17.89 15.44
CA PRO A 127 13.10 -18.34 14.08
C PRO A 127 14.29 -17.95 13.18
N LEU A 128 14.74 -18.89 12.36
CA LEU A 128 15.84 -18.69 11.42
C LEU A 128 15.43 -17.57 10.44
N LEU A 129 15.99 -16.37 10.61
CA LEU A 129 15.64 -15.21 9.80
C LEU A 129 16.26 -15.33 8.40
N LEU A 130 15.43 -15.27 7.37
CA LEU A 130 15.89 -15.25 5.98
C LEU A 130 16.34 -13.83 5.62
N LEU A 131 17.56 -13.67 5.08
CA LEU A 131 18.02 -12.42 4.50
C LEU A 131 17.68 -12.41 3.01
N ILE A 132 16.74 -11.55 2.60
CA ILE A 132 16.33 -11.40 1.20
C ILE A 132 16.69 -9.99 0.74
N ASP A 133 17.58 -9.89 -0.25
CA ASP A 133 18.11 -8.60 -0.74
C ASP A 133 18.68 -7.69 0.36
N GLY A 134 19.25 -8.30 1.41
CA GLY A 134 19.82 -7.58 2.55
C GLY A 134 18.80 -7.10 3.58
N ILE A 135 17.52 -7.43 3.39
CA ILE A 135 16.44 -7.16 4.33
C ILE A 135 16.16 -8.43 5.12
N GLU A 136 16.11 -8.29 6.45
CA GLU A 136 15.66 -9.35 7.34
C GLU A 136 14.16 -9.59 7.14
N LYS A 137 13.79 -10.80 6.71
CA LYS A 137 12.40 -11.20 6.50
C LYS A 137 11.77 -11.62 7.81
N LEU A 138 10.87 -10.80 8.33
CA LEU A 138 10.09 -11.10 9.52
C LEU A 138 8.81 -11.87 9.17
N PRO A 139 8.25 -12.71 10.06
CA PRO A 139 6.95 -13.35 9.82
C PRO A 139 5.80 -12.34 9.75
N TYR A 140 5.86 -11.27 10.55
CA TYR A 140 4.95 -10.13 10.56
C TYR A 140 5.56 -8.98 11.40
N LYS A 141 4.99 -7.79 11.35
CA LYS A 141 5.25 -6.69 12.30
C LYS A 141 3.99 -5.82 12.46
N ILE A 142 3.47 -5.77 13.68
CA ILE A 142 2.23 -5.05 14.06
C ILE A 142 2.42 -4.38 15.42
N ALA A 143 1.48 -3.53 15.84
CA ALA A 143 1.54 -2.85 17.13
C ALA A 143 1.41 -3.80 18.33
N ASP A 144 0.32 -4.58 18.40
CA ASP A 144 0.04 -5.48 19.54
C ASP A 144 -0.80 -6.69 19.10
N ILE A 145 -0.26 -7.90 19.27
CA ILE A 145 -0.93 -9.15 18.91
C ILE A 145 -2.10 -9.50 19.84
N ASN A 146 -2.14 -8.94 21.06
CA ASN A 146 -3.19 -9.23 22.04
C ASN A 146 -4.55 -8.64 21.65
N LEU A 147 -4.58 -7.73 20.67
CA LEU A 147 -5.81 -7.15 20.12
C LEU A 147 -6.58 -8.08 19.17
N ALA A 148 -6.05 -9.27 18.88
CA ALA A 148 -6.59 -10.17 17.86
C ALA A 148 -8.05 -10.61 18.10
N GLU A 149 -8.48 -10.80 19.36
CA GLU A 149 -9.87 -11.19 19.65
C GLU A 149 -10.85 -10.06 19.34
N LEU A 150 -10.49 -8.82 19.69
CA LEU A 150 -11.27 -7.64 19.33
C LEU A 150 -11.34 -7.49 17.81
N GLY A 151 -10.20 -7.64 17.13
CA GLY A 151 -10.15 -7.61 15.67
C GLY A 151 -11.00 -8.68 15.01
N ARG A 152 -11.03 -9.90 15.55
CA ARG A 152 -11.89 -10.98 15.04
C ARG A 152 -13.37 -10.62 15.13
N LYS A 153 -13.81 -10.02 16.24
CA LYS A 153 -15.19 -9.55 16.41
C LYS A 153 -15.53 -8.44 15.40
N ALA A 154 -14.62 -7.49 15.19
CA ALA A 154 -14.79 -6.43 14.19
C ALA A 154 -14.85 -6.97 12.76
N LEU A 155 -14.03 -7.97 12.42
CA LEU A 155 -14.10 -8.66 11.13
C LEU A 155 -15.45 -9.34 10.93
N SER A 156 -15.98 -10.06 11.93
CA SER A 156 -17.30 -10.70 11.83
C SER A 156 -18.43 -9.70 11.60
N MET A 157 -18.36 -8.52 12.23
CA MET A 157 -19.29 -7.41 11.94
C MET A 157 -19.15 -6.91 10.49
N ALA A 158 -17.91 -6.74 10.02
CA ALA A 158 -17.68 -6.32 8.64
C ALA A 158 -18.18 -7.35 7.62
N GLU A 159 -17.98 -8.65 7.86
CA GLU A 159 -18.50 -9.72 6.98
C GLU A 159 -20.02 -9.65 6.80
N ALA A 160 -20.75 -9.35 7.87
CA ALA A 160 -22.21 -9.21 7.84
C ALA A 160 -22.68 -8.03 6.95
N GLU A 161 -21.84 -7.02 6.78
CA GLU A 161 -22.09 -5.83 5.96
C GLU A 161 -21.36 -5.89 4.61
N MET A 162 -20.76 -7.01 4.22
CA MET A 162 -20.02 -7.14 2.96
C MET A 162 -20.60 -8.20 2.02
N PRO A 163 -21.88 -8.06 1.60
CA PRO A 163 -22.60 -9.11 0.87
C PRO A 163 -21.95 -9.46 -0.48
N GLY A 164 -21.39 -8.47 -1.18
CA GLY A 164 -20.67 -8.69 -2.45
C GLY A 164 -19.47 -9.61 -2.28
N VAL A 165 -18.60 -9.27 -1.32
CA VAL A 165 -17.39 -10.06 -1.03
C VAL A 165 -17.77 -11.46 -0.53
N MET A 166 -18.78 -11.58 0.32
CA MET A 166 -19.26 -12.88 0.82
C MET A 166 -19.87 -13.74 -0.28
N ARG A 167 -20.60 -13.15 -1.23
CA ARG A 167 -21.14 -13.86 -2.40
C ARG A 167 -20.03 -14.36 -3.30
N LEU A 168 -19.04 -13.53 -3.61
CA LEU A 168 -17.87 -13.96 -4.40
C LEU A 168 -17.09 -15.07 -3.69
N ARG A 169 -16.87 -14.95 -2.37
CA ARG A 169 -16.26 -16.01 -1.56
C ARG A 169 -17.01 -17.33 -1.72
N LYS A 170 -18.35 -17.32 -1.61
CA LYS A 170 -19.19 -18.51 -1.77
C LYS A 170 -19.09 -19.13 -3.17
N ILE A 171 -19.06 -18.31 -4.22
CA ILE A 171 -19.01 -18.77 -5.62
C ILE A 171 -17.62 -19.33 -5.99
N TYR A 172 -16.55 -18.65 -5.57
CA TYR A 172 -15.20 -18.90 -6.07
C TYR A 172 -14.31 -19.70 -5.12
N ALA A 173 -14.59 -19.74 -3.81
CA ALA A 173 -13.76 -20.52 -2.87
C ALA A 173 -13.68 -22.03 -3.22
N PRO A 174 -14.76 -22.70 -3.67
CA PRO A 174 -14.66 -24.11 -4.11
C PRO A 174 -13.78 -24.30 -5.34
N LYS A 175 -13.68 -23.29 -6.20
CA LYS A 175 -12.93 -23.33 -7.47
C LYS A 175 -11.44 -23.02 -7.29
N LYS A 176 -11.08 -22.35 -6.18
CA LYS A 176 -9.72 -21.88 -5.87
C LYS A 176 -9.03 -21.18 -7.07
N PRO A 177 -9.66 -20.17 -7.72
CA PRO A 177 -9.15 -19.58 -8.95
C PRO A 177 -7.79 -18.88 -8.77
N LEU A 178 -7.41 -18.55 -7.54
CA LEU A 178 -6.15 -17.88 -7.21
C LEU A 178 -5.10 -18.84 -6.66
N LYS A 179 -5.27 -20.16 -6.82
CA LYS A 179 -4.27 -21.14 -6.41
C LYS A 179 -2.92 -20.85 -7.11
N GLY A 180 -1.86 -20.68 -6.32
CA GLY A 180 -0.51 -20.35 -6.81
C GLY A 180 -0.26 -18.84 -7.00
N VAL A 181 -1.24 -17.99 -6.69
CA VAL A 181 -1.05 -16.55 -6.57
C VAL A 181 -0.30 -16.24 -5.28
N ARG A 182 0.74 -15.43 -5.39
CA ARG A 182 1.48 -14.78 -4.31
C ARG A 182 1.18 -13.29 -4.39
N LEU A 183 0.09 -12.91 -3.72
CA LEU A 183 -0.47 -11.56 -3.74
C LEU A 183 0.18 -10.69 -2.68
N ALA A 184 0.84 -9.62 -3.10
CA ALA A 184 1.28 -8.55 -2.21
C ALA A 184 0.28 -7.38 -2.29
N GLY A 185 -0.29 -7.02 -1.14
CA GLY A 185 -1.20 -5.89 -1.00
C GLY A 185 -0.55 -4.67 -0.35
N CYS A 186 -0.80 -3.49 -0.91
CA CYS A 186 -0.48 -2.20 -0.28
C CYS A 186 -1.75 -1.34 -0.22
N LEU A 187 -2.50 -1.48 0.86
CA LEU A 187 -3.81 -0.87 1.07
C LEU A 187 -4.06 -0.72 2.58
N HIS A 188 -4.83 0.29 2.99
CA HIS A 188 -5.27 0.49 4.37
C HIS A 188 -5.61 -0.82 5.10
N VAL A 189 -5.04 -1.06 6.28
CA VAL A 189 -5.32 -2.27 7.07
C VAL A 189 -6.51 -2.01 7.98
N THR A 190 -7.72 -2.23 7.46
CA THR A 190 -9.00 -2.03 8.16
C THR A 190 -9.82 -3.32 8.20
N ALA A 191 -10.92 -3.34 8.96
CA ALA A 191 -11.82 -4.49 9.04
C ALA A 191 -12.29 -4.94 7.64
N GLN A 192 -12.64 -3.99 6.78
CA GLN A 192 -13.07 -4.27 5.41
C GLN A 192 -11.97 -4.96 4.60
N THR A 193 -10.73 -4.47 4.72
CA THR A 193 -9.57 -5.06 4.04
C THR A 193 -9.30 -6.46 4.55
N GLY A 194 -9.44 -6.70 5.85
CA GLY A 194 -9.28 -8.03 6.43
C GLY A 194 -10.28 -9.05 5.86
N VAL A 195 -11.53 -8.65 5.65
CA VAL A 195 -12.55 -9.49 4.99
C VAL A 195 -12.16 -9.82 3.54
N MET A 196 -11.61 -8.85 2.81
CA MET A 196 -11.09 -9.07 1.45
C MET A 196 -9.87 -10.01 1.45
N ILE A 197 -8.91 -9.80 2.35
CA ILE A 197 -7.70 -10.66 2.52
C ILE A 197 -8.10 -12.11 2.80
N GLU A 198 -9.02 -12.35 3.74
CA GLU A 198 -9.49 -13.70 4.05
C GLU A 198 -10.24 -14.32 2.87
N THR A 199 -10.89 -13.50 2.04
CA THR A 199 -11.49 -13.95 0.78
C THR A 199 -10.45 -14.37 -0.24
N PHE A 200 -9.37 -13.61 -0.44
CA PHE A 200 -8.27 -14.02 -1.33
C PHE A 200 -7.65 -15.36 -0.92
N ARG A 201 -7.42 -15.56 0.39
CA ARG A 201 -6.95 -16.85 0.92
C ARG A 201 -7.97 -17.96 0.69
N ALA A 202 -9.25 -17.70 0.92
CA ALA A 202 -10.33 -18.65 0.63
C ALA A 202 -10.38 -19.01 -0.87
N LEU A 203 -10.00 -18.10 -1.77
CA LEU A 203 -9.88 -18.31 -3.21
C LEU A 203 -8.55 -18.97 -3.64
N GLY A 204 -7.66 -19.27 -2.70
CA GLY A 204 -6.43 -20.05 -2.93
C GLY A 204 -5.13 -19.24 -3.03
N ALA A 205 -5.18 -17.92 -2.85
CA ALA A 205 -3.98 -17.08 -2.87
C ALA A 205 -3.18 -17.21 -1.56
N GLU A 206 -1.86 -17.13 -1.67
CA GLU A 206 -0.97 -16.72 -0.59
C GLU A 206 -0.91 -15.20 -0.55
N VAL A 207 -1.06 -14.60 0.63
CA VAL A 207 -1.25 -13.15 0.78
C VAL A 207 -0.27 -12.61 1.81
N GLN A 208 0.34 -11.47 1.51
CA GLN A 208 1.08 -10.64 2.48
C GLN A 208 0.69 -9.18 2.30
N TRP A 209 0.71 -8.40 3.37
CA TRP A 209 0.10 -7.06 3.34
C TRP A 209 0.91 -5.98 4.06
N SER A 210 0.83 -4.78 3.49
CA SER A 210 1.34 -3.53 4.07
C SER A 210 0.28 -2.43 3.95
N SER A 211 0.37 -1.40 4.79
CA SER A 211 -0.54 -0.25 4.70
C SER A 211 -0.07 0.77 3.65
N CYS A 212 -1.01 1.38 2.92
CA CYS A 212 -0.70 2.47 1.98
C CYS A 212 -0.63 3.84 2.69
N ASN A 213 -1.09 3.95 3.94
CA ASN A 213 -1.06 5.18 4.72
C ASN A 213 -0.70 4.92 6.19
N PRO A 214 0.29 5.66 6.75
CA PRO A 214 0.77 5.47 8.12
C PRO A 214 -0.27 5.59 9.23
N LEU A 215 -1.35 6.34 9.02
CA LEU A 215 -2.35 6.62 10.06
C LEU A 215 -3.63 5.78 9.93
N SER A 216 -3.71 4.93 8.90
CA SER A 216 -4.95 4.25 8.53
C SER A 216 -5.10 2.83 9.09
N THR A 217 -4.02 2.25 9.61
CA THR A 217 -4.05 0.91 10.17
C THR A 217 -4.95 0.86 11.40
N GLN A 218 -5.83 -0.13 11.46
CA GLN A 218 -6.59 -0.51 12.64
C GLN A 218 -5.85 -1.67 13.31
N ASP A 219 -5.09 -1.38 14.37
CA ASP A 219 -4.13 -2.34 14.94
C ASP A 219 -4.77 -3.65 15.41
N HIS A 220 -6.00 -3.57 15.93
CA HIS A 220 -6.78 -4.76 16.29
C HIS A 220 -7.07 -5.67 15.10
N ILE A 221 -7.29 -5.12 13.91
CA ILE A 221 -7.49 -5.90 12.68
C ILE A 221 -6.18 -6.51 12.21
N ALA A 222 -5.08 -5.75 12.23
CA ALA A 222 -3.75 -6.28 11.91
C ALA A 222 -3.42 -7.50 12.80
N ALA A 223 -3.70 -7.40 14.11
CA ALA A 223 -3.55 -8.50 15.06
C ALA A 223 -4.41 -9.72 14.72
N ALA A 224 -5.67 -9.53 14.36
CA ALA A 224 -6.57 -10.63 14.01
C ALA A 224 -6.14 -11.38 12.74
N LEU A 225 -5.60 -10.65 11.75
CA LEU A 225 -5.07 -11.22 10.52
C LEU A 225 -3.77 -11.98 10.76
N VAL A 226 -2.86 -11.44 11.58
CA VAL A 226 -1.64 -12.14 12.00
C VAL A 226 -1.97 -13.42 12.76
N LYS A 227 -2.92 -13.37 13.70
CA LYS A 227 -3.40 -14.55 14.44
C LYS A 227 -4.01 -15.61 13.49
N ALA A 228 -4.60 -15.19 12.38
CA ALA A 228 -5.10 -16.07 11.32
C ALA A 228 -4.01 -16.59 10.36
N GLY A 229 -2.74 -16.26 10.61
CA GLY A 229 -1.59 -16.71 9.82
C GLY A 229 -1.35 -15.89 8.55
N VAL A 230 -1.79 -14.63 8.49
CA VAL A 230 -1.47 -13.71 7.39
C VAL A 230 -0.28 -12.83 7.78
N PRO A 231 0.82 -12.80 6.99
CA PRO A 231 1.90 -11.84 7.19
C PRO A 231 1.42 -10.40 6.96
N ILE A 232 1.33 -9.63 8.04
CA ILE A 232 0.98 -8.20 8.03
C ILE A 232 2.17 -7.38 8.53
N TYR A 233 2.51 -6.32 7.80
CA TYR A 233 3.54 -5.35 8.16
C TYR A 233 2.87 -3.97 8.17
N ALA A 234 2.22 -3.64 9.28
CA ALA A 234 1.49 -2.39 9.41
C ALA A 234 1.12 -2.08 10.86
N TRP A 235 1.17 -0.81 11.24
CA TRP A 235 0.62 -0.30 12.51
C TRP A 235 0.18 1.16 12.36
N LYS A 236 -0.66 1.65 13.27
CA LYS A 236 -1.05 3.07 13.26
C LYS A 236 0.11 3.92 13.77
N GLY A 237 0.48 4.96 13.02
CA GLY A 237 1.56 5.88 13.38
C GLY A 237 2.95 5.51 12.84
N GLU A 238 3.02 4.80 11.71
CA GLU A 238 4.31 4.56 11.02
C GLU A 238 5.02 5.88 10.66
N THR A 239 6.34 5.88 10.72
CA THR A 239 7.16 6.86 9.99
C THR A 239 7.16 6.54 8.49
N GLU A 240 7.54 7.49 7.64
CA GLU A 240 7.65 7.23 6.19
C GLU A 240 8.73 6.18 5.86
N GLU A 241 9.79 6.08 6.66
CA GLU A 241 10.82 5.04 6.53
C GLU A 241 10.24 3.66 6.88
N GLU A 242 9.51 3.56 7.98
CA GLU A 242 8.85 2.31 8.40
C GLU A 242 7.80 1.85 7.39
N LYS A 243 7.04 2.78 6.81
CA LYS A 243 6.09 2.47 5.74
C LYS A 243 6.80 1.85 4.53
N LEU A 244 7.90 2.45 4.05
CA LEU A 244 8.67 1.89 2.93
C LEU A 244 9.25 0.52 3.28
N TRP A 245 9.76 0.36 4.50
CA TRP A 245 10.21 -0.93 5.01
C TRP A 245 9.07 -1.96 5.02
N CYS A 246 7.86 -1.59 5.43
CA CYS A 246 6.70 -2.48 5.41
C CYS A 246 6.35 -2.95 4.01
N ILE A 247 6.40 -2.06 3.00
CA ILE A 247 6.20 -2.42 1.59
C ILE A 247 7.28 -3.41 1.13
N ASP A 248 8.55 -3.14 1.46
CA ASP A 248 9.68 -4.01 1.13
C ASP A 248 9.51 -5.43 1.71
N GLN A 249 8.93 -5.57 2.91
CA GLN A 249 8.65 -6.88 3.52
C GLN A 249 7.66 -7.73 2.71
N THR A 250 6.80 -7.12 1.88
CA THR A 250 5.80 -7.86 1.09
C THR A 250 6.33 -8.41 -0.24
N ILE A 251 7.57 -8.05 -0.62
CA ILE A 251 8.10 -8.36 -1.96
C ILE A 251 8.35 -9.86 -2.15
N TYR A 252 8.84 -10.52 -1.11
CA TYR A 252 9.16 -11.94 -1.11
C TYR A 252 8.37 -12.71 -0.05
N PHE A 253 8.00 -13.94 -0.38
CA PHE A 253 7.28 -14.87 0.48
C PHE A 253 8.25 -15.69 1.32
N ALA A 254 7.74 -16.43 2.30
CA ALA A 254 8.55 -17.15 3.28
C ALA A 254 9.48 -18.21 2.66
N ASP A 255 9.10 -18.74 1.49
CA ASP A 255 9.88 -19.69 0.68
C ASP A 255 10.97 -19.01 -0.17
N GLY A 256 11.12 -17.69 -0.06
CA GLY A 256 12.04 -16.88 -0.86
C GLY A 256 11.55 -16.57 -2.27
N GLN A 257 10.36 -17.02 -2.68
CA GLN A 257 9.81 -16.68 -3.98
C GLN A 257 9.25 -15.26 -3.99
N PRO A 258 9.42 -14.49 -5.08
CA PRO A 258 8.87 -13.15 -5.18
C PRO A 258 7.35 -13.21 -5.39
N LEU A 259 6.68 -12.12 -5.04
CA LEU A 259 5.28 -11.88 -5.41
C LEU A 259 5.06 -12.04 -6.92
N ASN A 260 3.88 -12.48 -7.33
CA ASN A 260 3.48 -12.58 -8.74
C ASN A 260 2.16 -11.84 -9.05
N ALA A 261 1.53 -11.22 -8.05
CA ALA A 261 0.37 -10.36 -8.22
C ALA A 261 0.42 -9.19 -7.22
N ILE A 262 -0.06 -8.03 -7.64
CA ILE A 262 -0.10 -6.81 -6.83
C ILE A 262 -1.55 -6.35 -6.68
N LEU A 263 -1.92 -5.89 -5.49
CA LEU A 263 -3.09 -5.06 -5.25
C LEU A 263 -2.61 -3.78 -4.58
N ASP A 264 -2.90 -2.63 -5.20
CA ASP A 264 -2.34 -1.34 -4.79
C ASP A 264 -3.45 -0.30 -4.58
N ASP A 265 -3.19 0.59 -3.63
CA ASP A 265 -3.93 1.82 -3.42
C ASP A 265 -2.93 2.98 -3.39
N GLY A 266 -2.99 3.82 -4.42
CA GLY A 266 -2.21 5.03 -4.54
C GLY A 266 -0.87 4.85 -5.26
N CYS A 267 -0.66 3.72 -5.94
CA CYS A 267 0.56 3.34 -6.65
C CYS A 267 1.81 3.36 -5.75
N ASN A 268 1.71 2.81 -4.53
CA ASN A 268 2.83 2.75 -3.59
C ASN A 268 3.72 1.54 -3.89
N LEU A 269 3.14 0.36 -4.00
CA LEU A 269 3.87 -0.90 -4.23
C LEU A 269 4.31 -1.04 -5.68
N VAL A 270 3.47 -0.69 -6.65
CA VAL A 270 3.85 -0.68 -8.08
C VAL A 270 5.06 0.23 -8.30
N ARG A 271 5.11 1.38 -7.61
CA ARG A 271 6.25 2.30 -7.68
C ARG A 271 7.53 1.65 -7.14
N VAL A 272 7.48 1.05 -5.95
CA VAL A 272 8.63 0.35 -5.36
C VAL A 272 9.14 -0.77 -6.29
N ILE A 273 8.22 -1.52 -6.92
CA ILE A 273 8.60 -2.51 -7.93
C ILE A 273 9.35 -1.89 -9.10
N HIS A 274 8.85 -0.79 -9.68
CA HIS A 274 9.46 -0.17 -10.85
C HIS A 274 10.77 0.56 -10.54
N GLU A 275 10.94 1.07 -9.30
CA GLU A 275 12.12 1.83 -8.88
C GLU A 275 13.25 0.91 -8.37
N LYS A 276 12.91 -0.14 -7.61
CA LYS A 276 13.89 -0.96 -6.87
C LYS A 276 13.95 -2.42 -7.31
N TYR A 277 12.82 -2.98 -7.75
CA TYR A 277 12.70 -4.42 -8.08
C TYR A 277 12.28 -4.66 -9.54
N LEU A 278 12.77 -3.82 -10.46
CA LEU A 278 12.35 -3.84 -11.87
C LEU A 278 12.49 -5.22 -12.53
N HIS A 279 13.50 -5.99 -12.11
CA HIS A 279 13.75 -7.35 -12.60
C HIS A 279 12.61 -8.35 -12.29
N LEU A 280 11.79 -8.09 -11.26
CA LEU A 280 10.64 -8.93 -10.90
C LEU A 280 9.41 -8.69 -11.79
N THR A 281 9.38 -7.64 -12.59
CA THR A 281 8.24 -7.35 -13.49
C THR A 281 7.95 -8.47 -14.48
N SER A 282 8.94 -9.30 -14.79
CA SER A 282 8.79 -10.47 -15.67
C SER A 282 7.96 -11.62 -15.06
N VAL A 283 7.87 -11.70 -13.72
CA VAL A 283 7.10 -12.74 -13.02
C VAL A 283 5.76 -12.24 -12.49
N ILE A 284 5.54 -10.92 -12.46
CA ILE A 284 4.31 -10.28 -12.00
C ILE A 284 3.26 -10.31 -13.11
N HIS A 285 2.10 -10.90 -12.83
CA HIS A 285 1.00 -11.05 -13.78
C HIS A 285 0.23 -9.76 -14.01
N GLY A 286 0.20 -8.86 -13.03
CA GLY A 286 -0.41 -7.55 -13.12
C GLY A 286 -0.64 -6.92 -11.75
N SER A 287 -1.21 -5.73 -11.76
CA SER A 287 -1.70 -5.03 -10.58
C SER A 287 -3.15 -4.61 -10.74
N SER A 288 -3.92 -4.59 -9.66
CA SER A 288 -5.18 -3.85 -9.61
C SER A 288 -5.04 -2.61 -8.73
N GLU A 289 -5.49 -1.45 -9.23
CA GLU A 289 -5.35 -0.15 -8.56
C GLU A 289 -6.70 0.47 -8.24
N GLU A 290 -6.89 0.86 -6.98
CA GLU A 290 -8.17 1.30 -6.44
C GLU A 290 -8.44 2.81 -6.60
N THR A 291 -7.42 3.68 -6.60
CA THR A 291 -7.66 5.11 -6.42
C THR A 291 -7.29 5.98 -7.62
N THR A 292 -8.02 7.09 -7.74
CA THR A 292 -7.79 8.11 -8.78
C THR A 292 -6.34 8.60 -8.78
N ALA A 293 -5.75 8.79 -7.60
CA ALA A 293 -4.37 9.23 -7.45
C ALA A 293 -3.36 8.17 -7.95
N GLY A 294 -3.57 6.88 -7.62
CA GLY A 294 -2.75 5.79 -8.13
C GLY A 294 -2.82 5.68 -9.64
N ILE A 295 -4.02 5.68 -10.21
CA ILE A 295 -4.23 5.66 -11.67
C ILE A 295 -3.58 6.84 -12.37
N THR A 296 -3.61 8.03 -11.77
CA THR A 296 -2.96 9.22 -12.33
C THR A 296 -1.45 9.05 -12.42
N LYS A 297 -0.80 8.46 -11.39
CA LYS A 297 0.63 8.13 -11.42
C LYS A 297 0.93 7.04 -12.45
N LEU A 298 0.09 6.01 -12.54
CA LEU A 298 0.26 4.91 -13.50
C LEU A 298 0.11 5.39 -14.95
N ARG A 299 -0.83 6.29 -15.23
CA ARG A 299 -0.98 6.94 -16.55
C ARG A 299 0.28 7.70 -16.95
N LYS A 300 0.93 8.40 -16.01
CA LYS A 300 2.22 9.07 -16.26
C LYS A 300 3.33 8.06 -16.59
N LEU A 301 3.41 6.95 -15.84
CA LEU A 301 4.36 5.87 -16.11
C LEU A 301 4.13 5.22 -17.47
N PHE A 302 2.86 4.96 -17.83
CA PHE A 302 2.49 4.37 -19.12
C PHE A 302 2.83 5.31 -20.28
N LYS A 303 2.45 6.60 -20.20
CA LYS A 303 2.79 7.63 -21.20
C LYS A 303 4.31 7.77 -21.40
N ALA A 304 5.08 7.57 -20.34
CA ALA A 304 6.55 7.60 -20.38
C ALA A 304 7.18 6.26 -20.84
N ASN A 305 6.39 5.26 -21.26
CA ASN A 305 6.85 3.89 -21.60
C ASN A 305 7.63 3.19 -20.47
N LYS A 306 7.41 3.62 -19.22
CA LYS A 306 8.06 3.09 -18.02
C LYS A 306 7.26 2.01 -17.30
N LEU A 307 5.94 1.95 -17.49
CA LEU A 307 5.10 0.88 -16.95
C LEU A 307 5.46 -0.47 -17.62
N LYS A 308 5.69 -1.52 -16.81
CA LYS A 308 6.15 -2.84 -17.28
C LYS A 308 5.20 -4.00 -16.98
N ILE A 309 4.09 -3.75 -16.32
CA ILE A 309 3.06 -4.75 -15.98
C ILE A 309 1.68 -4.25 -16.39
N PRO A 310 0.72 -5.14 -16.70
CA PRO A 310 -0.66 -4.74 -16.92
C PRO A 310 -1.32 -4.27 -15.62
N ILE A 311 -2.21 -3.27 -15.72
CA ILE A 311 -2.98 -2.72 -14.62
C ILE A 311 -4.47 -2.85 -14.91
N ILE A 312 -5.25 -3.37 -13.97
CA ILE A 312 -6.71 -3.18 -13.94
C ILE A 312 -7.04 -1.97 -13.08
N ASN A 313 -7.68 -0.98 -13.69
CA ASN A 313 -8.21 0.22 -13.06
C ASN A 313 -9.55 -0.09 -12.39
N VAL A 314 -9.49 -0.46 -11.11
CA VAL A 314 -10.69 -0.68 -10.30
C VAL A 314 -11.38 0.64 -9.97
N ASN A 315 -10.63 1.75 -9.90
CA ASN A 315 -11.20 3.07 -9.62
C ASN A 315 -12.27 3.49 -10.64
N GLU A 316 -12.16 3.08 -11.90
CA GLU A 316 -13.11 3.42 -12.96
C GLU A 316 -14.32 2.47 -13.06
N CYS A 317 -14.36 1.41 -12.26
CA CYS A 317 -15.58 0.60 -12.16
C CYS A 317 -16.71 1.47 -11.62
N VAL A 318 -17.90 1.33 -12.18
CA VAL A 318 -19.12 2.05 -11.85
C VAL A 318 -19.45 1.85 -10.37
N THR A 319 -19.48 0.59 -9.94
CA THR A 319 -19.76 0.22 -8.54
C THR A 319 -18.67 0.64 -7.56
N LYS A 320 -17.50 1.06 -8.05
CA LYS A 320 -16.47 1.69 -7.22
C LYS A 320 -16.67 3.20 -7.20
N SER A 321 -16.40 3.87 -8.33
CA SER A 321 -16.35 5.33 -8.45
C SER A 321 -17.63 6.06 -8.02
N LYS A 322 -18.84 5.52 -8.26
CA LYS A 322 -20.08 6.18 -7.83
C LYS A 322 -20.62 5.76 -6.48
N PHE A 323 -20.00 4.78 -5.85
CA PHE A 323 -20.43 4.33 -4.54
C PHE A 323 -19.39 4.68 -3.48
N ASP A 324 -18.17 4.17 -3.62
CA ASP A 324 -17.05 4.44 -2.72
C ASP A 324 -16.71 5.93 -2.65
N ASN A 325 -16.28 6.49 -3.79
CA ASN A 325 -15.82 7.87 -3.83
C ASN A 325 -16.97 8.84 -3.56
N ASN A 326 -18.24 8.45 -3.64
CA ASN A 326 -19.39 9.35 -3.47
C ASN A 326 -20.12 9.09 -2.14
N TYR A 327 -20.86 7.99 -2.03
CA TYR A 327 -21.60 7.65 -0.82
C TYR A 327 -20.66 7.37 0.36
N GLY A 328 -19.57 6.62 0.14
CA GLY A 328 -18.58 6.32 1.17
C GLY A 328 -17.94 7.58 1.74
N CYS A 329 -17.34 8.40 0.88
CA CYS A 329 -16.72 9.66 1.31
C CYS A 329 -17.72 10.63 1.94
N GLY A 330 -18.96 10.69 1.44
CA GLY A 330 -20.01 11.52 2.02
C GLY A 330 -20.31 11.18 3.48
N GLU A 331 -20.42 9.88 3.80
CA GLU A 331 -20.67 9.43 5.17
C GLU A 331 -19.42 9.60 6.05
N SER A 332 -18.27 9.13 5.57
CA SER A 332 -17.07 9.03 6.39
C SER A 332 -16.34 10.36 6.62
N LEU A 333 -16.53 11.36 5.74
CA LEU A 333 -16.03 12.72 5.96
C LEU A 333 -16.59 13.29 7.27
N ILE A 334 -17.90 13.17 7.45
CA ILE A 334 -18.59 13.73 8.62
C ILE A 334 -18.11 13.04 9.88
N ASP A 335 -17.96 11.71 9.85
CA ASP A 335 -17.41 10.96 10.98
C ASP A 335 -16.00 11.46 11.34
N GLY A 336 -15.13 11.65 10.34
CA GLY A 336 -13.78 12.21 10.53
C GLY A 336 -13.78 13.59 11.17
N ILE A 337 -14.58 14.52 10.65
CA ILE A 337 -14.70 15.89 11.19
C ILE A 337 -15.26 15.85 12.62
N LYS A 338 -16.29 15.04 12.87
CA LYS A 338 -16.95 14.95 14.17
C LYS A 338 -16.02 14.36 15.22
N ARG A 339 -15.37 13.22 14.97
CA ARG A 339 -14.41 12.65 15.93
C ARG A 339 -13.21 13.55 16.17
N ALA A 340 -12.79 14.34 15.18
CA ALA A 340 -11.70 15.28 15.34
C ALA A 340 -12.10 16.49 16.19
N THR A 341 -13.29 17.06 15.98
CA THR A 341 -13.58 18.43 16.44
C THR A 341 -14.87 18.62 17.23
N ASP A 342 -15.77 17.64 17.20
CA ASP A 342 -17.12 17.70 17.79
C ASP A 342 -17.97 18.90 17.29
N VAL A 343 -17.51 19.60 16.24
CA VAL A 343 -18.07 20.88 15.79
C VAL A 343 -19.51 20.73 15.31
N MET A 344 -20.36 21.71 15.60
CA MET A 344 -21.67 21.81 14.95
C MET A 344 -21.50 22.17 13.47
N ILE A 345 -21.96 21.27 12.58
CA ILE A 345 -21.93 21.46 11.11
C ILE A 345 -23.08 22.36 10.65
N GLY A 346 -24.29 22.16 11.18
CA GLY A 346 -25.46 22.96 10.82
C GLY A 346 -25.21 24.46 10.97
N GLY A 347 -25.59 25.23 9.95
CA GLY A 347 -25.41 26.68 9.88
C GLY A 347 -23.99 27.16 9.53
N LYS A 348 -22.99 26.28 9.47
CA LYS A 348 -21.62 26.65 9.06
C LYS A 348 -21.54 26.86 7.55
N VAL A 349 -20.66 27.77 7.14
CA VAL A 349 -20.20 27.84 5.75
C VAL A 349 -19.09 26.82 5.55
N VAL A 350 -19.32 25.86 4.64
CA VAL A 350 -18.36 24.80 4.33
C VAL A 350 -17.91 24.91 2.88
N VAL A 351 -16.60 25.00 2.66
CA VAL A 351 -16.00 25.14 1.34
C VAL A 351 -15.43 23.79 0.92
N ILE A 352 -15.97 23.23 -0.17
CA ILE A 352 -15.47 22.01 -0.79
C ILE A 352 -14.61 22.39 -2.00
N VAL A 353 -13.37 21.92 -2.00
CA VAL A 353 -12.40 22.16 -3.08
C VAL A 353 -12.43 20.95 -4.02
N GLY A 354 -13.04 21.12 -5.19
CA GLY A 354 -13.29 20.06 -6.18
C GLY A 354 -14.69 19.46 -6.08
N TYR A 355 -15.28 19.17 -7.23
CA TYR A 355 -16.64 18.65 -7.39
C TYR A 355 -16.68 17.40 -8.28
N GLY A 356 -15.62 16.59 -8.21
CA GLY A 356 -15.61 15.20 -8.68
C GLY A 356 -16.50 14.29 -7.83
N HIS A 357 -16.32 12.96 -7.91
CA HIS A 357 -17.15 12.02 -7.13
C HIS A 357 -17.05 12.24 -5.62
N VAL A 358 -15.83 12.47 -5.10
CA VAL A 358 -15.58 12.79 -3.69
C VAL A 358 -16.25 14.10 -3.30
N GLY A 359 -15.97 15.17 -4.04
CA GLY A 359 -16.59 16.47 -3.80
C GLY A 359 -18.12 16.44 -3.78
N LYS A 360 -18.74 15.72 -4.73
CA LYS A 360 -20.21 15.53 -4.79
C LYS A 360 -20.76 14.85 -3.54
N GLY A 361 -20.14 13.75 -3.11
CA GLY A 361 -20.53 13.02 -1.90
C GLY A 361 -20.41 13.88 -0.64
N CYS A 362 -19.28 14.56 -0.49
CA CYS A 362 -19.01 15.47 0.62
C CYS A 362 -20.03 16.62 0.67
N ALA A 363 -20.27 17.29 -0.46
CA ALA A 363 -21.21 18.40 -0.55
C ALA A 363 -22.64 17.97 -0.19
N LYS A 364 -23.11 16.86 -0.77
CA LYS A 364 -24.45 16.32 -0.49
C LYS A 364 -24.63 15.99 0.99
N SER A 365 -23.65 15.32 1.60
CA SER A 365 -23.71 14.90 3.00
C SER A 365 -23.70 16.09 3.97
N LEU A 366 -22.80 17.06 3.74
CA LEU A 366 -22.70 18.27 4.56
C LEU A 366 -23.91 19.18 4.42
N SER A 367 -24.45 19.34 3.21
CA SER A 367 -25.70 20.06 2.98
C SER A 367 -26.87 19.37 3.71
N GLY A 368 -26.93 18.04 3.68
CA GLY A 368 -27.91 17.26 4.46
C GLY A 368 -27.80 17.45 5.98
N HIS A 369 -26.65 17.89 6.49
CA HIS A 369 -26.43 18.27 7.90
C HIS A 369 -26.70 19.76 8.17
N GLY A 370 -27.27 20.49 7.21
CA GLY A 370 -27.62 21.90 7.33
C GLY A 370 -26.47 22.86 7.11
N ALA A 371 -25.35 22.43 6.52
CA ALA A 371 -24.28 23.33 6.13
C ALA A 371 -24.65 24.18 4.90
N ARG A 372 -24.16 25.42 4.86
CA ARG A 372 -24.13 26.25 3.66
C ARG A 372 -22.88 25.91 2.85
N VAL A 373 -23.04 25.06 1.85
CA VAL A 373 -21.92 24.53 1.06
C VAL A 373 -21.57 25.45 -0.11
N ILE A 374 -20.28 25.77 -0.23
CA ILE A 374 -19.68 26.49 -1.36
C ILE A 374 -18.71 25.53 -2.05
N ILE A 375 -18.70 25.54 -3.38
CA ILE A 375 -17.81 24.74 -4.21
C ILE A 375 -16.76 25.63 -4.85
N THR A 376 -15.53 25.14 -4.94
CA THR A 376 -14.51 25.71 -5.85
C THR A 376 -14.16 24.66 -6.89
N GLU A 377 -14.17 25.03 -8.18
CA GLU A 377 -13.87 24.11 -9.28
C GLU A 377 -13.07 24.78 -10.40
N ILE A 378 -12.26 23.98 -11.09
CA ILE A 378 -11.56 24.34 -12.32
C ILE A 378 -12.23 23.76 -13.55
N ASP A 379 -12.95 22.64 -13.41
CA ASP A 379 -13.65 22.00 -14.52
C ASP A 379 -15.03 22.64 -14.70
N PRO A 380 -15.34 23.26 -15.86
CA PRO A 380 -16.61 23.93 -16.08
C PRO A 380 -17.82 22.98 -16.07
N ILE A 381 -17.64 21.69 -16.40
CA ILE A 381 -18.72 20.69 -16.33
C ILE A 381 -19.05 20.41 -14.86
N CYS A 382 -18.03 20.18 -14.04
CA CYS A 382 -18.22 19.96 -12.60
C CYS A 382 -18.76 21.22 -11.90
N ALA A 383 -18.29 22.41 -12.26
CA ALA A 383 -18.80 23.68 -11.75
C ALA A 383 -20.27 23.89 -12.14
N LEU A 384 -20.64 23.63 -13.40
CA LEU A 384 -22.03 23.71 -13.84
C LEU A 384 -22.91 22.72 -13.08
N GLN A 385 -22.44 21.48 -12.87
CA GLN A 385 -23.17 20.51 -12.04
C GLN A 385 -23.38 21.02 -10.61
N ALA A 386 -22.35 21.57 -9.97
CA ALA A 386 -22.46 22.15 -8.63
C ALA A 386 -23.52 23.26 -8.56
N ALA A 387 -23.51 24.18 -9.54
CA ALA A 387 -24.50 25.24 -9.63
C ALA A 387 -25.92 24.69 -9.83
N MET A 388 -26.08 23.68 -10.69
CA MET A 388 -27.37 23.02 -10.94
C MET A 388 -27.88 22.21 -9.74
N ASP A 389 -26.98 21.69 -8.91
CA ASP A 389 -27.29 21.02 -7.64
C ASP A 389 -27.60 22.02 -6.50
N GLY A 390 -27.55 23.34 -6.79
CA GLY A 390 -27.93 24.41 -5.86
C GLY A 390 -26.79 24.95 -4.99
N TYR A 391 -25.53 24.65 -5.31
CA TYR A 391 -24.37 25.15 -4.60
C TYR A 391 -23.84 26.44 -5.21
N GLU A 392 -23.41 27.38 -4.37
CA GLU A 392 -22.64 28.54 -4.80
C GLU A 392 -21.25 28.08 -5.26
N VAL A 393 -20.80 28.53 -6.44
CA VAL A 393 -19.47 28.25 -6.96
C VAL A 393 -18.63 29.53 -6.88
N MET A 394 -17.55 29.48 -6.10
CA MET A 394 -16.66 30.63 -5.85
C MET A 394 -15.20 30.28 -6.12
N THR A 395 -14.37 31.31 -6.27
CA THR A 395 -12.92 31.13 -6.22
C THR A 395 -12.45 30.87 -4.79
N MET A 396 -11.33 30.16 -4.62
CA MET A 396 -10.74 29.94 -3.29
C MET A 396 -10.37 31.26 -2.60
N ALA A 397 -9.94 32.27 -3.35
CA ALA A 397 -9.55 33.59 -2.83
C ALA A 397 -10.74 34.36 -2.21
N GLU A 398 -11.97 34.08 -2.63
CA GLU A 398 -13.18 34.65 -2.05
C GLU A 398 -13.73 33.75 -0.94
N ALA A 399 -13.80 32.43 -1.21
CA ALA A 399 -14.34 31.45 -0.27
C ALA A 399 -13.54 31.37 1.03
N CYS A 400 -12.22 31.57 1.00
CA CYS A 400 -11.36 31.53 2.19
C CYS A 400 -11.76 32.56 3.27
N LYS A 401 -12.34 33.70 2.86
CA LYS A 401 -12.72 34.80 3.76
C LYS A 401 -13.97 34.49 4.59
N ILE A 402 -14.82 33.58 4.10
CA ILE A 402 -16.13 33.30 4.71
C ILE A 402 -16.28 31.87 5.19
N GLY A 403 -15.48 30.93 4.67
CA GLY A 403 -15.50 29.53 5.06
C GLY A 403 -15.12 29.33 6.53
N GLN A 404 -15.75 28.34 7.16
CA GLN A 404 -15.48 27.91 8.54
C GLN A 404 -14.93 26.48 8.58
N ILE A 405 -15.30 25.67 7.59
CA ILE A 405 -14.76 24.33 7.37
C ILE A 405 -14.34 24.27 5.90
N PHE A 406 -13.14 23.78 5.64
CA PHE A 406 -12.61 23.59 4.30
C PHE A 406 -12.29 22.11 4.11
N VAL A 407 -12.74 21.55 3.00
CA VAL A 407 -12.55 20.15 2.64
C VAL A 407 -11.89 20.08 1.26
N SER A 408 -10.63 19.67 1.19
CA SER A 408 -9.98 19.43 -0.09
C SER A 408 -10.25 18.02 -0.63
N ALA A 409 -10.72 17.94 -1.88
CA ALA A 409 -11.22 16.71 -2.50
C ALA A 409 -10.86 16.62 -4.00
N THR A 410 -9.71 17.17 -4.43
CA THR A 410 -9.36 17.23 -5.87
C THR A 410 -8.36 16.16 -6.30
N GLY A 411 -7.57 15.60 -5.39
CA GLY A 411 -6.42 14.75 -5.73
C GLY A 411 -5.24 15.50 -6.38
N SER A 412 -5.14 16.82 -6.18
CA SER A 412 -4.11 17.69 -6.77
C SER A 412 -3.14 18.23 -5.71
N THR A 413 -2.43 19.32 -6.00
CA THR A 413 -1.46 19.96 -5.11
C THR A 413 -1.62 21.47 -5.10
N GLY A 414 -1.28 22.11 -3.98
CA GLY A 414 -1.17 23.57 -3.86
C GLY A 414 -2.50 24.32 -3.94
N LEU A 415 -3.57 23.73 -3.40
CA LEU A 415 -4.92 24.29 -3.47
C LEU A 415 -5.16 25.30 -2.36
N ILE A 416 -4.89 24.93 -1.11
CA ILE A 416 -5.03 25.77 0.07
C ILE A 416 -3.63 26.21 0.51
N ARG A 417 -3.23 27.43 0.13
CA ARG A 417 -1.89 28.00 0.32
C ARG A 417 -1.88 29.05 1.42
N GLY A 418 -0.69 29.51 1.80
CA GLY A 418 -0.49 30.50 2.86
C GLY A 418 -1.34 31.77 2.70
N GLU A 419 -1.47 32.30 1.49
CA GLU A 419 -2.29 33.49 1.25
C GLU A 419 -3.79 33.25 1.49
N HIS A 420 -4.27 32.02 1.31
CA HIS A 420 -5.66 31.67 1.64
C HIS A 420 -5.82 31.49 3.15
N ILE A 421 -4.88 30.79 3.78
CA ILE A 421 -4.92 30.48 5.22
C ILE A 421 -4.89 31.76 6.05
N MET A 422 -4.06 32.74 5.66
CA MET A 422 -3.98 34.01 6.36
C MET A 422 -5.27 34.82 6.33
N GLU A 423 -6.20 34.53 5.41
CA GLU A 423 -7.49 35.21 5.28
C GLU A 423 -8.63 34.48 6.01
N MET A 424 -8.42 33.23 6.43
CA MET A 424 -9.43 32.39 7.06
C MET A 424 -9.93 32.94 8.38
N ARG A 425 -11.17 32.62 8.74
CA ARG A 425 -11.74 32.97 10.04
C ARG A 425 -10.95 32.29 11.17
N ASP A 426 -10.97 32.93 12.33
CA ASP A 426 -10.41 32.31 13.53
C ASP A 426 -11.07 30.95 13.80
N MET A 427 -10.25 29.98 14.17
CA MET A 427 -10.63 28.59 14.43
C MET A 427 -11.27 27.87 13.23
N ALA A 428 -10.96 28.29 11.99
CA ALA A 428 -11.36 27.55 10.80
C ALA A 428 -10.76 26.14 10.79
N ILE A 429 -11.53 25.16 10.33
CA ILE A 429 -11.13 23.76 10.22
C ILE A 429 -10.65 23.48 8.80
N LEU A 430 -9.41 23.00 8.66
CA LEU A 430 -8.83 22.55 7.39
C LEU A 430 -8.73 21.03 7.38
N CYS A 431 -9.48 20.37 6.51
CA CYS A 431 -9.37 18.92 6.34
C CYS A 431 -9.21 18.53 4.87
N ASN A 432 -8.57 17.41 4.65
CA ASN A 432 -8.33 16.83 3.35
C ASN A 432 -8.94 15.43 3.32
N ILE A 433 -9.69 15.12 2.27
CA ILE A 433 -10.25 13.78 2.03
C ILE A 433 -9.73 13.17 0.71
N GLY A 434 -8.91 13.92 -0.04
CA GLY A 434 -8.17 13.38 -1.17
C GLY A 434 -7.06 12.41 -0.73
N SER A 435 -6.63 11.56 -1.66
CA SER A 435 -5.61 10.53 -1.39
C SER A 435 -4.20 11.09 -1.18
N GLY A 436 -3.92 12.32 -1.63
CA GLY A 436 -2.63 13.00 -1.47
C GLY A 436 -2.55 13.84 -0.19
N GLN A 437 -1.35 14.28 0.19
CA GLN A 437 -1.12 15.16 1.36
C GLN A 437 -0.77 16.60 0.96
N THR A 438 -0.83 16.88 -0.33
CA THR A 438 -0.29 18.10 -0.95
C THR A 438 -1.38 19.12 -1.29
N GLU A 439 -2.64 18.79 -1.02
CA GLU A 439 -3.77 19.67 -1.29
C GLU A 439 -3.76 20.91 -0.39
N ILE A 440 -3.31 20.75 0.85
CA ILE A 440 -3.11 21.80 1.85
C ILE A 440 -1.61 22.03 2.03
N ASP A 441 -1.18 23.30 2.02
CA ASP A 441 0.22 23.65 2.27
C ASP A 441 0.56 23.60 3.77
N VAL A 442 0.62 22.38 4.30
CA VAL A 442 0.96 22.11 5.70
C VAL A 442 2.40 22.49 6.02
N VAL A 443 3.30 22.44 5.01
CA VAL A 443 4.70 22.88 5.16
C VAL A 443 4.76 24.36 5.47
N TRP A 444 4.05 25.18 4.70
CA TRP A 444 3.93 26.60 4.99
C TRP A 444 3.29 26.84 6.36
N LEU A 445 2.23 26.10 6.70
CA LEU A 445 1.52 26.28 7.97
C LEU A 445 2.42 26.00 9.18
N LYS A 446 3.20 24.90 9.16
CA LYS A 446 4.19 24.57 10.20
C LYS A 446 5.31 25.61 10.29
N ALA A 447 5.77 26.13 9.17
CA ALA A 447 6.86 27.11 9.13
C ALA A 447 6.44 28.52 9.61
N ASN A 448 5.16 28.87 9.50
CA ASN A 448 4.65 30.22 9.78
C ASN A 448 3.78 30.32 11.04
N ALA A 449 3.44 29.20 11.67
CA ALA A 449 2.75 29.20 12.95
C ALA A 449 3.69 29.69 14.07
N ILE A 450 3.17 30.58 14.92
CA ILE A 450 3.89 31.07 16.11
C ILE A 450 3.83 30.07 17.26
N LYS A 451 2.82 29.19 17.26
CA LYS A 451 2.63 28.10 18.22
C LYS A 451 1.81 26.99 17.58
N ILE A 452 2.21 25.75 17.82
CA ILE A 452 1.44 24.55 17.46
C ILE A 452 1.03 23.87 18.77
N GLU A 453 -0.26 23.67 18.96
CA GLU A 453 -0.82 23.02 20.14
C GLU A 453 -1.49 21.71 19.73
N ASN A 454 -0.97 20.58 20.23
CA ASN A 454 -1.61 19.29 20.04
C ASN A 454 -2.75 19.14 21.06
N ILE A 455 -3.96 18.89 20.57
CA ILE A 455 -5.16 18.77 21.40
C ILE A 455 -5.43 17.31 21.77
N LYS A 456 -5.28 16.43 20.78
CA LYS A 456 -5.42 14.98 20.90
C LYS A 456 -4.74 14.32 19.69
N PRO A 457 -4.63 12.98 19.63
CA PRO A 457 -4.09 12.31 18.46
C PRO A 457 -4.74 12.82 17.16
N GLN A 458 -3.91 13.23 16.21
CA GLN A 458 -4.31 13.73 14.89
C GLN A 458 -5.12 15.04 14.92
N VAL A 459 -5.10 15.84 15.98
CA VAL A 459 -5.75 17.16 15.99
C VAL A 459 -4.82 18.19 16.58
N ASP A 460 -4.39 19.13 15.73
CA ASP A 460 -3.48 20.21 16.08
C ASP A 460 -4.14 21.57 15.82
N ILE A 461 -3.83 22.55 16.67
CA ILE A 461 -4.18 23.96 16.49
C ILE A 461 -2.91 24.74 16.17
N TYR A 462 -2.96 25.47 15.06
CA TYR A 462 -1.88 26.33 14.57
C TYR A 462 -2.24 27.79 14.84
N HIS A 463 -1.54 28.43 15.76
CA HIS A 463 -1.68 29.87 16.03
C HIS A 463 -0.82 30.66 15.05
N LEU A 464 -1.39 31.68 14.41
CA LEU A 464 -0.76 32.48 13.37
C LEU A 464 -0.36 33.87 13.88
N SER A 465 0.53 34.53 13.15
CA SER A 465 1.04 35.87 13.50
C SER A 465 -0.02 36.98 13.46
N ASN A 466 -1.14 36.77 12.76
CA ASN A 466 -2.26 37.71 12.69
C ASN A 466 -3.24 37.58 13.87
N GLY A 467 -2.93 36.75 14.87
CA GLY A 467 -3.76 36.53 16.06
C GLY A 467 -4.90 35.51 15.88
N ARG A 468 -5.07 34.93 14.68
CA ARG A 468 -6.02 33.85 14.41
C ARG A 468 -5.38 32.48 14.58
N ALA A 469 -6.21 31.46 14.74
CA ALA A 469 -5.80 30.06 14.80
C ALA A 469 -6.51 29.19 13.76
N ILE A 470 -5.88 28.09 13.36
CA ILE A 470 -6.41 27.09 12.43
C ILE A 470 -6.42 25.72 13.09
N ILE A 471 -7.52 24.98 12.95
CA ILE A 471 -7.61 23.57 13.38
C ILE A 471 -7.26 22.69 12.18
N LEU A 472 -6.26 21.84 12.33
CA LEU A 472 -5.82 20.90 11.29
C LEU A 472 -5.90 19.45 11.80
N PRO A 473 -6.97 18.73 11.45
CA PRO A 473 -7.02 17.29 11.65
C PRO A 473 -6.02 16.56 10.73
N ALA A 474 -5.51 15.43 11.22
CA ALA A 474 -4.70 14.46 10.50
C ALA A 474 -3.42 15.00 9.85
N ASP A 475 -2.87 16.14 10.30
CA ASP A 475 -1.70 16.79 9.67
C ASP A 475 -1.90 17.00 8.15
N GLY A 476 -3.15 17.29 7.73
CA GLY A 476 -3.53 17.44 6.32
C GLY A 476 -3.60 16.14 5.51
N ARG A 477 -3.48 14.97 6.15
CA ARG A 477 -3.74 13.66 5.54
C ARG A 477 -5.25 13.38 5.46
N VAL A 478 -5.58 12.28 4.78
CA VAL A 478 -6.96 11.81 4.55
C VAL A 478 -7.75 11.65 5.87
N VAL A 479 -8.70 12.56 6.11
CA VAL A 479 -9.33 12.78 7.42
C VAL A 479 -10.25 11.64 7.86
N ASN A 480 -11.02 11.07 6.95
CA ASN A 480 -12.00 10.01 7.26
C ASN A 480 -11.33 8.72 7.74
N LEU A 481 -10.13 8.42 7.27
CA LEU A 481 -9.34 7.26 7.70
C LEU A 481 -8.42 7.58 8.89
N SER A 482 -7.89 8.80 8.95
CA SER A 482 -6.91 9.17 9.98
C SER A 482 -7.58 9.50 11.32
N CYS A 483 -8.72 10.20 11.27
CA CYS A 483 -9.50 10.64 12.44
C CYS A 483 -10.73 9.77 12.72
N ALA A 484 -11.08 8.84 11.83
CA ALA A 484 -12.18 7.91 11.99
C ALA A 484 -11.83 6.52 11.42
N HIS A 485 -12.82 5.80 10.88
CA HIS A 485 -12.65 4.40 10.45
C HIS A 485 -12.73 4.20 8.93
N GLY A 486 -12.68 5.29 8.15
CA GLY A 486 -12.83 5.24 6.69
C GLY A 486 -14.26 4.96 6.24
N ASN A 487 -14.41 4.49 5.01
CA ASN A 487 -15.71 4.21 4.43
C ASN A 487 -16.37 2.97 5.07
N PRO A 488 -17.71 2.97 5.19
CA PRO A 488 -18.44 1.84 5.79
C PRO A 488 -18.27 0.53 5.01
N SER A 489 -18.42 -0.59 5.71
CA SER A 489 -18.22 -1.94 5.18
C SER A 489 -19.08 -2.24 3.93
N PHE A 490 -20.35 -1.83 3.92
CA PHE A 490 -21.23 -2.02 2.77
C PHE A 490 -20.72 -1.34 1.50
N VAL A 491 -20.21 -0.12 1.63
CA VAL A 491 -19.64 0.60 0.49
C VAL A 491 -18.34 -0.06 0.04
N MET A 492 -17.45 -0.40 0.97
CA MET A 492 -16.18 -1.09 0.64
C MET A 492 -16.39 -2.48 0.06
N SER A 493 -17.52 -3.14 0.36
CA SER A 493 -17.91 -4.39 -0.27
C SER A 493 -17.98 -4.27 -1.79
N ASN A 494 -18.39 -3.12 -2.33
CA ASN A 494 -18.42 -2.89 -3.77
C ASN A 494 -17.01 -2.80 -4.34
N SER A 495 -16.17 -1.91 -3.79
CA SER A 495 -14.79 -1.73 -4.23
C SER A 495 -13.97 -3.02 -4.13
N PHE A 496 -14.11 -3.74 -3.02
CA PHE A 496 -13.35 -4.96 -2.79
C PHE A 496 -13.88 -6.16 -3.57
N SER A 497 -15.17 -6.17 -3.93
CA SER A 497 -15.67 -7.13 -4.93
C SER A 497 -15.01 -6.90 -6.29
N ASN A 498 -14.88 -5.64 -6.72
CA ASN A 498 -14.14 -5.31 -7.95
C ASN A 498 -12.66 -5.70 -7.86
N GLN A 499 -11.99 -5.45 -6.73
CA GLN A 499 -10.61 -5.90 -6.53
C GLN A 499 -10.46 -7.41 -6.62
N ILE A 500 -11.38 -8.17 -6.02
CA ILE A 500 -11.37 -9.64 -6.09
C ILE A 500 -11.53 -10.11 -7.54
N LEU A 501 -12.51 -9.55 -8.27
CA LEU A 501 -12.74 -9.88 -9.67
C LEU A 501 -11.55 -9.47 -10.55
N ALA A 502 -10.91 -8.33 -10.30
CA ALA A 502 -9.70 -7.90 -11.00
C ALA A 502 -8.52 -8.87 -10.81
N GLN A 503 -8.32 -9.37 -9.59
CA GLN A 503 -7.27 -10.37 -9.33
C GLN A 503 -7.58 -11.72 -9.99
N ILE A 504 -8.84 -12.17 -9.95
CA ILE A 504 -9.27 -13.38 -10.67
C ILE A 504 -9.03 -13.19 -12.17
N GLU A 505 -9.40 -12.05 -12.73
CA GLU A 505 -9.30 -11.74 -14.14
C GLU A 505 -7.84 -11.71 -14.61
N LEU A 506 -6.96 -10.95 -13.92
CA LEU A 506 -5.53 -10.89 -14.23
C LEU A 506 -4.85 -12.25 -14.16
N PHE A 507 -5.21 -13.07 -13.19
CA PHE A 507 -4.54 -14.35 -12.96
C PHE A 507 -5.04 -15.46 -13.88
N THR A 508 -6.36 -15.63 -13.99
CA THR A 508 -6.96 -16.72 -14.78
C THR A 508 -6.90 -16.46 -16.28
N LYS A 509 -6.79 -15.20 -16.70
CA LYS A 509 -6.60 -14.79 -18.10
C LYS A 509 -5.19 -14.26 -18.37
N LYS A 510 -4.19 -14.84 -17.71
CA LYS A 510 -2.79 -14.47 -17.87
C LYS A 510 -2.39 -14.39 -19.35
N GLY A 511 -1.79 -13.27 -19.74
CA GLY A 511 -1.35 -13.00 -21.11
C GLY A 511 -2.40 -12.35 -22.02
N GLN A 512 -3.67 -12.24 -21.60
CA GLN A 512 -4.70 -11.53 -22.37
C GLN A 512 -4.66 -10.01 -22.20
N TYR A 513 -4.07 -9.53 -21.11
CA TYR A 513 -3.87 -8.10 -20.85
C TYR A 513 -2.46 -7.67 -21.26
N ALA A 514 -2.37 -6.86 -22.32
CA ALA A 514 -1.12 -6.21 -22.69
C ALA A 514 -0.66 -5.22 -21.60
N ILE A 515 0.63 -4.86 -21.59
CA ILE A 515 1.12 -3.78 -20.71
C ILE A 515 0.32 -2.51 -21.02
N GLY A 516 -0.34 -1.97 -20.00
CA GLY A 516 -1.30 -0.89 -20.15
C GLY A 516 -2.25 -0.81 -18.97
N ILE A 517 -3.19 0.12 -19.06
CA ILE A 517 -4.23 0.34 -18.04
C ILE A 517 -5.57 -0.05 -18.67
N HIS A 518 -6.22 -1.03 -18.07
CA HIS A 518 -7.46 -1.65 -18.54
C HIS A 518 -8.57 -1.44 -17.52
N THR A 519 -9.82 -1.53 -17.94
CA THR A 519 -10.98 -1.54 -17.03
C THR A 519 -11.55 -2.96 -16.93
N LEU A 520 -12.26 -3.27 -15.85
CA LEU A 520 -13.03 -4.50 -15.80
C LEU A 520 -14.13 -4.48 -16.87
N PRO A 521 -14.46 -5.65 -17.47
CA PRO A 521 -15.66 -5.78 -18.29
C PRO A 521 -16.92 -5.34 -17.54
N LYS A 522 -17.81 -4.61 -18.23
CA LYS A 522 -19.03 -4.05 -17.62
C LYS A 522 -19.91 -5.10 -16.95
N ILE A 523 -19.96 -6.32 -17.51
CA ILE A 523 -20.74 -7.43 -16.93
C ILE A 523 -20.25 -7.82 -15.52
N LEU A 524 -18.96 -7.69 -15.23
CA LEU A 524 -18.41 -7.98 -13.90
C LEU A 524 -18.77 -6.86 -12.90
N ASP A 525 -18.82 -5.62 -13.37
CA ASP A 525 -19.27 -4.47 -12.58
C ASP A 525 -20.78 -4.58 -12.25
N GLU A 526 -21.59 -5.01 -13.21
CA GLU A 526 -23.00 -5.34 -12.99
C GLU A 526 -23.17 -6.53 -12.04
N GLU A 527 -22.32 -7.56 -12.11
CA GLU A 527 -22.30 -8.67 -11.15
C GLU A 527 -22.03 -8.16 -9.73
N VAL A 528 -21.11 -7.18 -9.56
CA VAL A 528 -20.90 -6.53 -8.27
C VAL A 528 -22.18 -5.86 -7.79
N ALA A 529 -22.85 -5.04 -8.61
CA ALA A 529 -24.09 -4.39 -8.19
C ALA A 529 -25.15 -5.43 -7.78
N MET A 530 -25.38 -6.44 -8.61
CA MET A 530 -26.32 -7.54 -8.35
C MET A 530 -26.02 -8.29 -7.06
N ALA A 531 -24.74 -8.41 -6.68
CA ALA A 531 -24.34 -9.07 -5.45
C ALA A 531 -24.74 -8.31 -4.18
N HIS A 532 -25.09 -7.03 -4.27
CA HIS A 532 -25.47 -6.19 -3.14
C HIS A 532 -26.98 -5.93 -3.04
N LEU A 533 -27.74 -6.06 -4.13
CA LEU A 533 -29.16 -5.66 -4.19
C LEU A 533 -30.06 -6.47 -3.25
N ASP A 534 -29.89 -7.80 -3.21
CA ASP A 534 -30.71 -8.68 -2.36
C ASP A 534 -30.57 -8.32 -0.87
N TYR A 535 -29.36 -7.92 -0.46
CA TYR A 535 -29.07 -7.49 0.91
C TYR A 535 -29.87 -6.25 1.32
N LEU A 536 -30.07 -5.33 0.38
CA LEU A 536 -30.88 -4.12 0.56
C LEU A 536 -32.39 -4.36 0.37
N GLY A 537 -32.81 -5.61 0.09
CA GLY A 537 -34.20 -5.94 -0.22
C GLY A 537 -34.68 -5.41 -1.58
N VAL A 538 -33.77 -5.04 -2.48
CA VAL A 538 -34.11 -4.54 -3.81
C VAL A 538 -34.52 -5.69 -4.71
N LYS A 539 -35.67 -5.55 -5.40
CA LYS A 539 -36.15 -6.50 -6.41
C LYS A 539 -35.99 -5.88 -7.79
N LEU A 540 -35.19 -6.51 -8.65
CA LEU A 540 -34.93 -6.02 -9.99
C LEU A 540 -35.94 -6.58 -10.99
N ASP A 541 -36.47 -5.71 -11.85
CA ASP A 541 -37.25 -6.12 -13.02
C ASP A 541 -36.39 -6.93 -14.00
N LYS A 542 -37.04 -7.83 -14.76
CA LYS A 542 -36.40 -8.61 -15.81
C LYS A 542 -36.99 -8.22 -17.16
N LEU A 543 -36.12 -8.03 -18.15
CA LEU A 543 -36.56 -7.83 -19.53
C LEU A 543 -37.37 -9.05 -19.99
N THR A 544 -38.57 -8.80 -20.51
CA THR A 544 -39.31 -9.79 -21.29
C THR A 544 -38.61 -10.03 -22.63
N PRO A 545 -38.85 -11.17 -23.31
CA PRO A 545 -38.28 -11.42 -24.64
C PRO A 545 -38.60 -10.30 -25.64
N THR A 546 -39.82 -9.75 -25.59
CA THR A 546 -40.23 -8.63 -26.44
C THR A 546 -39.44 -7.35 -26.16
N GLN A 547 -39.20 -7.02 -24.88
CA GLN A 547 -38.40 -5.85 -24.52
C GLN A 547 -36.94 -6.02 -24.92
N SER A 548 -36.35 -7.20 -24.64
CA SER A 548 -34.97 -7.55 -25.00
C SER A 548 -34.71 -7.41 -26.50
N ALA A 549 -35.63 -7.94 -27.34
CA ALA A 549 -35.55 -7.77 -28.79
C ALA A 549 -35.72 -6.31 -29.26
N TYR A 550 -36.53 -5.51 -28.56
CA TYR A 550 -36.75 -4.10 -28.92
C TYR A 550 -35.54 -3.22 -28.62
N VAL A 551 -34.90 -3.41 -27.46
CA VAL A 551 -33.73 -2.62 -27.04
C VAL A 551 -32.40 -3.21 -27.53
N ASP A 552 -32.43 -4.37 -28.17
CA ASP A 552 -31.25 -5.13 -28.63
C ASP A 552 -30.24 -5.40 -27.50
N LEU A 553 -30.74 -5.96 -26.39
CA LEU A 553 -29.91 -6.33 -25.23
C LEU A 553 -30.21 -7.74 -24.76
N GLU A 554 -29.17 -8.48 -24.40
CA GLU A 554 -29.31 -9.75 -23.69
C GLU A 554 -29.98 -9.55 -22.31
N PRO A 555 -30.93 -10.40 -21.91
CA PRO A 555 -31.59 -10.28 -20.60
C PRO A 555 -30.65 -10.36 -19.40
N SER A 556 -29.44 -10.92 -19.59
CA SER A 556 -28.38 -11.01 -18.58
C SER A 556 -27.39 -9.84 -18.61
N GLY A 557 -27.55 -8.89 -19.54
CA GLY A 557 -26.61 -7.79 -19.74
C GLY A 557 -25.39 -8.16 -20.61
N PRO A 558 -24.44 -7.23 -20.80
CA PRO A 558 -24.39 -5.91 -20.18
C PRO A 558 -25.54 -4.99 -20.63
N PHE A 559 -26.10 -4.20 -19.72
CA PHE A 559 -27.32 -3.42 -19.99
C PHE A 559 -27.09 -2.03 -20.56
N LYS A 560 -25.83 -1.61 -20.68
CA LYS A 560 -25.42 -0.28 -21.13
C LYS A 560 -24.17 -0.36 -22.00
N PRO A 561 -24.00 0.56 -22.96
CA PRO A 561 -22.79 0.64 -23.76
C PRO A 561 -21.60 1.14 -22.92
N ASP A 562 -20.38 0.93 -23.41
CA ASP A 562 -19.15 1.27 -22.67
C ASP A 562 -19.02 2.76 -22.35
N TYR A 563 -19.45 3.64 -23.25
CA TYR A 563 -19.39 5.10 -23.06
C TYR A 563 -20.43 5.65 -22.07
N TYR A 564 -21.32 4.81 -21.56
CA TYR A 564 -22.37 5.23 -20.65
C TYR A 564 -21.77 5.66 -19.29
N ARG A 565 -22.13 6.85 -18.84
CA ARG A 565 -21.66 7.42 -17.57
C ARG A 565 -22.61 6.98 -16.45
N TYR A 566 -22.58 5.69 -16.12
CA TYR A 566 -23.36 4.99 -15.07
C TYR A 566 -24.71 4.47 -15.47
#